data_AF-A0A6A4EWH5-F1
#
_entry.id   AF-A0A6A4EWH5-F1
#
_cell.length_a   1.000
_cell.length_b   1.000
_cell.length_c   1.000
_cell.angle_alpha   90.00
_cell.angle_beta   90.00
_cell.angle_gamma   90.00
#
_symmetry.space_group_name_H-M   'P 1'
#
loop_
_entity.id
_entity.type
_entity.pdbx_description
1 polymer ?
#
loop_
_entity_poly.entity_id
_entity_poly.type
_entity_poly.pdbx_seq_one_letter_code
_entity_poly.pdbx_strand_id
1 'polypeptide(L)'
;LCKRVAQVPVADRENQRRLQYATNTSAYLINRLYKEGYLRRALRRTRPLLSPKHMSDRLKYCVDRVQRTMDGRHFFDPMYDVVHLDEKWLYMKKVGKHVYILTGKDDVPNCAMLANYPSRCPVMSKPTGALALPSWDLS
;
A
#
# COMPACT_ATOMS: atom_id res chain seq x y z
N LEU A 1 4.87 -6.67 30.58
CA LEU A 1 5.51 -6.43 29.26
C LEU A 1 4.68 -5.52 28.37
N CYS A 2 3.40 -5.85 28.09
CA CYS A 2 2.53 -5.03 27.23
C CYS A 2 2.40 -3.56 27.68
N LYS A 3 2.40 -3.29 29.00
CA LYS A 3 2.43 -1.92 29.55
C LYS A 3 3.65 -1.10 29.10
N ARG A 4 4.84 -1.72 29.02
CA ARG A 4 6.08 -1.06 28.55
C ARG A 4 6.03 -0.82 27.03
N VAL A 5 5.56 -1.80 26.27
CA VAL A 5 5.34 -1.66 24.83
C VAL A 5 4.35 -0.53 24.54
N ALA A 6 3.29 -0.40 25.36
CA ALA A 6 2.29 0.65 25.22
C ALA A 6 2.83 2.06 25.48
N GLN A 7 3.88 2.21 26.30
CA GLN A 7 4.51 3.51 26.57
C GLN A 7 5.35 4.02 25.39
N VAL A 8 5.86 3.12 24.55
CA VAL A 8 6.64 3.49 23.35
C VAL A 8 5.69 4.07 22.31
N PRO A 9 5.93 5.23 21.70
CA PRO A 9 5.08 5.75 20.63
C PRO A 9 5.03 4.80 19.43
N VAL A 10 3.87 4.67 18.75
CA VAL A 10 3.72 3.82 17.54
C VAL A 10 4.70 4.24 16.42
N ALA A 11 5.14 5.50 16.40
CA ALA A 11 6.21 6.03 15.54
C ALA A 11 7.51 5.21 15.62
N ASP A 12 7.85 4.68 16.79
CA ASP A 12 9.14 4.01 17.02
C ASP A 12 9.05 2.49 16.98
N ARG A 13 7.82 1.94 16.89
CA ARG A 13 7.54 0.50 16.84
C ARG A 13 7.63 -0.09 15.43
N GLU A 14 8.51 0.39 14.57
CA GLU A 14 8.63 -0.08 13.18
C GLU A 14 9.35 -1.43 13.07
N ASN A 15 10.47 -1.55 13.79
CA ASN A 15 11.34 -2.72 13.73
C ASN A 15 11.38 -3.40 15.09
N GLN A 16 11.42 -4.73 15.10
CA GLN A 16 11.52 -5.49 16.35
C GLN A 16 12.73 -5.05 17.18
N ARG A 17 13.89 -4.82 16.54
CA ARG A 17 15.12 -4.33 17.20
C ARG A 17 14.94 -2.95 17.85
N ARG A 18 14.25 -2.02 17.17
CA ARG A 18 13.94 -0.71 17.75
C ARG A 18 13.01 -0.83 18.94
N LEU A 19 12.01 -1.70 18.83
CA LEU A 19 11.08 -1.97 19.91
C LEU A 19 11.80 -2.54 21.13
N GLN A 20 12.68 -3.52 20.94
CA GLN A 20 13.52 -4.10 22.01
C GLN A 20 14.32 -3.05 22.76
N TYR A 21 14.98 -2.15 22.01
CA TYR A 21 15.77 -1.08 22.58
C TYR A 21 14.90 -0.10 23.37
N ALA A 22 13.76 0.31 22.81
CA ALA A 22 12.85 1.25 23.45
C ALA A 22 12.16 0.67 24.70
N THR A 23 11.87 -0.63 24.73
CA THR A 23 11.24 -1.29 25.89
C THR A 23 12.24 -1.93 26.85
N ASN A 24 13.53 -1.89 26.54
CA ASN A 24 14.62 -2.59 27.23
C ASN A 24 14.29 -4.06 27.54
N THR A 25 13.87 -4.80 26.50
CA THR A 25 13.43 -6.20 26.65
C THR A 25 14.08 -7.10 25.61
N SER A 26 14.22 -8.38 25.94
CA SER A 26 14.81 -9.36 25.02
C SER A 26 13.96 -9.59 23.76
N ALA A 27 14.63 -9.97 22.68
CA ALA A 27 14.00 -10.34 21.42
C ALA A 27 12.98 -11.47 21.57
N TYR A 28 13.30 -12.44 22.45
CA TYR A 28 12.47 -13.60 22.74
C TYR A 28 11.10 -13.19 23.26
N LEU A 29 11.04 -12.27 24.23
CA LEU A 29 9.79 -11.83 24.84
C LEU A 29 8.87 -11.12 23.82
N ILE A 30 9.45 -10.29 22.95
CA ILE A 30 8.68 -9.63 21.89
C ILE A 30 8.16 -10.65 20.86
N ASN A 31 8.99 -11.63 20.48
CA ASN A 31 8.57 -12.68 19.55
C ASN A 31 7.47 -13.57 20.16
N ARG A 32 7.55 -13.84 21.46
CA ARG A 32 6.50 -14.55 22.19
C ARG A 32 5.18 -13.80 22.16
N LEU A 33 5.18 -12.49 22.44
CA LEU A 33 3.97 -11.65 22.31
C LEU A 33 3.39 -11.63 20.89
N TYR A 34 4.26 -11.65 19.88
CA TYR A 34 3.85 -11.72 18.49
C TYR A 34 3.18 -13.05 18.16
N LYS A 35 3.78 -14.17 18.60
CA LYS A 35 3.23 -15.52 18.41
C LYS A 35 1.92 -15.75 19.17
N GLU A 36 1.81 -15.20 20.39
CA GLU A 36 0.61 -15.28 21.22
C GLU A 36 -0.50 -14.31 20.75
N GLY A 37 -0.26 -13.47 19.74
CA GLY A 37 -1.29 -12.60 19.14
C GLY A 37 -1.55 -11.28 19.88
N TYR A 38 -0.86 -11.03 21.00
CA TYR A 38 -0.93 -9.76 21.74
C TYR A 38 -0.30 -8.59 20.96
N LEU A 39 0.64 -8.90 20.06
CA LEU A 39 1.31 -7.93 19.21
C LEU A 39 1.13 -8.31 17.75
N ARG A 40 0.56 -7.42 16.93
CA ARG A 40 0.41 -7.64 15.49
C ARG A 40 1.21 -6.64 14.68
N ARG A 41 1.60 -7.03 13.47
CA ARG A 41 2.29 -6.15 12.52
C ARG A 41 1.28 -5.67 11.48
N ALA A 42 1.00 -4.37 11.44
CA ALA A 42 0.05 -3.77 10.50
C ALA A 42 0.69 -2.65 9.69
N LEU A 43 0.15 -2.38 8.50
CA LEU A 43 0.55 -1.24 7.68
C LEU A 43 0.17 0.07 8.40
N ARG A 44 1.08 1.05 8.44
CA ARG A 44 0.75 2.41 8.91
C ARG A 44 -0.28 3.10 8.04
N ARG A 45 -0.34 2.73 6.76
CA ARG A 45 -1.21 3.35 5.76
C ARG A 45 -2.02 2.28 5.07
N THR A 46 -3.32 2.30 5.30
CA THR A 46 -4.29 1.49 4.54
C THR A 46 -4.70 2.30 3.31
N ARG A 47 -4.80 1.66 2.15
CA ARG A 47 -5.44 2.33 1.01
C ARG A 47 -6.92 2.55 1.36
N PRO A 48 -7.53 3.69 1.02
CA PRO A 48 -8.96 3.86 1.21
C PRO A 48 -9.69 2.76 0.44
N LEU A 49 -10.75 2.21 1.06
CA LEU A 49 -11.60 1.24 0.42
C LEU A 49 -12.33 1.89 -0.76
N LEU A 50 -12.62 1.12 -1.81
CA LEU A 50 -13.44 1.62 -2.92
C LEU A 50 -14.84 1.91 -2.38
N SER A 51 -15.36 3.10 -2.69
CA SER A 51 -16.78 3.38 -2.49
C SER A 51 -17.58 2.63 -3.57
N PRO A 52 -18.87 2.33 -3.32
CA PRO A 52 -19.74 1.73 -4.34
C PRO A 52 -19.75 2.53 -5.66
N LYS A 53 -19.69 3.86 -5.56
CA LYS A 53 -19.56 4.75 -6.72
C LYS A 53 -18.23 4.54 -7.48
N HIS A 54 -17.10 4.47 -6.78
CA HIS A 54 -15.82 4.19 -7.43
C HIS A 54 -15.79 2.80 -8.09
N MET A 55 -16.53 1.84 -7.56
CA MET A 55 -16.67 0.51 -8.18
C MET A 55 -17.47 0.61 -9.48
N SER A 56 -18.62 1.29 -9.48
CA SER A 56 -19.44 1.47 -10.68
C SER A 56 -18.70 2.25 -11.77
N ASP A 57 -17.98 3.32 -11.41
CA ASP A 57 -17.24 4.14 -12.37
C ASP A 57 -16.10 3.35 -13.03
N ARG A 58 -15.39 2.54 -12.24
CA ARG A 58 -14.35 1.63 -12.77
C ARG A 58 -14.93 0.56 -13.68
N LEU A 59 -16.06 -0.03 -13.30
CA LEU A 59 -16.72 -1.04 -14.12
C LEU A 59 -17.17 -0.46 -15.46
N LYS A 60 -17.80 0.73 -15.42
CA LYS A 60 -18.20 1.45 -16.63
C LYS A 60 -17.00 1.70 -17.54
N TYR A 61 -15.89 2.21 -16.99
CA TYR A 61 -14.66 2.41 -17.75
C TYR A 61 -14.16 1.12 -18.42
N CYS A 62 -14.17 -0.01 -17.70
CA CYS A 62 -13.77 -1.29 -18.28
C CYS A 62 -14.69 -1.75 -19.42
N VAL A 63 -16.01 -1.62 -19.24
CA VAL A 63 -17.01 -2.04 -20.25
C VAL A 63 -16.90 -1.19 -21.50
N ASP A 64 -16.69 0.12 -21.36
CA ASP A 64 -16.54 1.05 -22.49
C ASP A 64 -15.31 0.74 -23.36
N ARG A 65 -14.35 -0.04 -22.85
CA ARG A 65 -13.12 -0.46 -23.55
C ARG A 65 -13.18 -1.88 -24.13
N VAL A 66 -14.30 -2.57 -23.98
CA VAL A 66 -14.49 -3.90 -24.59
C VAL A 66 -15.22 -3.74 -25.92
N GLN A 67 -14.57 -4.15 -26.99
CA GLN A 67 -15.13 -4.16 -28.34
C GLN A 67 -15.64 -5.56 -28.68
N ARG A 68 -16.75 -5.63 -29.40
CA ARG A 68 -17.36 -6.88 -29.85
C ARG A 68 -17.16 -7.06 -31.34
N THR A 69 -16.58 -8.19 -31.73
CA THR A 69 -16.41 -8.59 -33.13
C THR A 69 -17.70 -9.20 -33.66
N MET A 70 -17.86 -9.19 -34.99
CA MET A 70 -19.01 -9.82 -35.67
C MET A 70 -19.17 -11.30 -35.32
N ASP A 71 -18.06 -12.01 -35.05
CA ASP A 71 -18.05 -13.43 -34.63
C ASP A 71 -18.50 -13.65 -33.17
N GLY A 72 -18.97 -12.60 -32.48
CA GLY A 72 -19.40 -12.67 -31.08
C GLY A 72 -18.26 -12.72 -30.06
N ARG A 73 -17.00 -12.67 -30.50
CA ARG A 73 -15.82 -12.57 -29.63
C ARG A 73 -15.67 -11.15 -29.08
N HIS A 74 -15.11 -11.05 -27.89
CA HIS A 74 -14.89 -9.79 -27.18
C HIS A 74 -13.38 -9.56 -27.07
N PHE A 75 -12.93 -8.36 -27.42
CA PHE A 75 -11.53 -7.96 -27.33
C PHE A 75 -11.42 -6.64 -26.58
N PHE A 76 -10.30 -6.43 -25.90
CA PHE A 76 -10.00 -5.14 -25.30
C PHE A 76 -9.48 -4.19 -26.39
N ASP A 77 -9.91 -2.93 -26.31
CA ASP A 77 -9.34 -1.83 -27.08
C ASP A 77 -7.82 -1.79 -26.88
N PRO A 78 -7.00 -1.86 -27.95
CA PRO A 78 -5.54 -1.83 -27.85
C PRO A 78 -4.99 -0.45 -27.44
N MET A 79 -5.81 0.60 -27.40
CA MET A 79 -5.45 1.94 -26.90
C MET A 79 -4.26 2.60 -27.61
N TYR A 80 -4.04 2.30 -28.90
CA TYR A 80 -2.91 2.84 -29.69
C TYR A 80 -2.93 4.38 -29.83
N ASP A 81 -4.09 5.00 -29.63
CA ASP A 81 -4.34 6.43 -29.65
C ASP A 81 -4.25 7.10 -28.27
N VAL A 82 -4.04 6.33 -27.20
CA VAL A 82 -4.03 6.84 -25.82
C VAL A 82 -2.62 6.84 -25.24
N VAL A 83 -2.13 8.03 -24.87
CA VAL A 83 -0.90 8.18 -24.09
C VAL A 83 -1.24 8.34 -22.61
N HIS A 84 -0.86 7.36 -21.79
CA HIS A 84 -1.00 7.46 -20.34
C HIS A 84 0.15 8.27 -19.74
N LEU A 85 -0.17 9.46 -19.22
CA LEU A 85 0.73 10.27 -18.41
C LEU A 85 0.37 10.07 -16.94
N ASP A 86 1.31 9.60 -16.14
CA ASP A 86 1.15 9.45 -14.69
C ASP A 86 2.26 10.21 -13.97
N GLU A 87 1.88 10.98 -12.94
CA GLU A 87 2.84 11.64 -12.07
C GLU A 87 3.21 10.70 -10.92
N LYS A 88 4.44 10.21 -10.98
CA LYS A 88 4.97 9.39 -9.91
C LYS A 88 5.71 10.23 -8.88
N TRP A 89 5.12 10.32 -7.69
CA TRP A 89 5.78 10.94 -6.53
C TRP A 89 6.85 10.02 -5.95
N LEU A 90 8.10 10.50 -5.90
CA LEU A 90 9.14 9.85 -5.10
C LEU A 90 9.21 10.50 -3.72
N TYR A 91 9.29 9.66 -2.70
CA TYR A 91 9.45 10.09 -1.32
C TYR A 91 10.89 9.86 -0.87
N MET A 92 11.51 10.88 -0.28
CA MET A 92 12.85 10.75 0.32
C MET A 92 12.88 9.76 1.49
N LYS A 93 11.75 9.65 2.21
CA LYS A 93 11.57 8.69 3.31
C LYS A 93 10.62 7.58 2.86
N LYS A 94 10.89 6.35 3.31
CA LYS A 94 9.99 5.20 3.06
C LYS A 94 8.62 5.44 3.69
N VAL A 95 7.59 5.63 2.86
CA VAL A 95 6.18 5.76 3.25
C VAL A 95 5.53 4.39 3.35
N GLY A 96 4.55 4.22 4.25
CA GLY A 96 3.75 2.98 4.33
C GLY A 96 4.46 1.81 4.99
N LYS A 97 5.35 2.07 5.95
CA LYS A 97 6.00 0.99 6.72
C LYS A 97 4.99 0.23 7.56
N HIS A 98 5.35 -1.01 7.88
CA HIS A 98 4.66 -1.78 8.90
C HIS A 98 5.09 -1.34 10.30
N VAL A 99 4.16 -1.42 11.24
CA VAL A 99 4.36 -1.14 12.66
C VAL A 99 3.80 -2.25 13.52
N TYR A 100 4.41 -2.44 14.69
CA TYR A 100 3.88 -3.30 15.73
C TYR A 100 2.82 -2.57 16.56
N ILE A 101 1.66 -3.20 16.70
CA ILE A 101 0.44 -2.67 17.32
C ILE A 101 0.00 -3.64 18.40
N LEU A 102 -0.33 -3.12 19.59
CA LEU A 102 -0.89 -3.94 20.66
C LEU A 102 -2.38 -4.17 20.42
N THR A 103 -2.77 -5.44 20.39
CA THR A 103 -4.16 -5.84 20.23
C THR A 103 -4.98 -5.35 21.42
N GLY A 104 -6.04 -4.58 21.17
CA GLY A 104 -7.00 -4.10 22.18
C GLY A 104 -6.68 -2.75 22.83
N LYS A 105 -5.56 -2.09 22.49
CA LYS A 105 -5.22 -0.77 23.04
C LYS A 105 -4.91 0.28 21.99
N ASP A 106 -4.15 -0.11 20.96
CA ASP A 106 -3.87 0.77 19.84
C ASP A 106 -4.90 0.49 18.74
N ASP A 107 -5.65 1.51 18.33
CA ASP A 107 -6.51 1.41 17.15
C ASP A 107 -5.67 1.13 15.89
N VAL A 108 -6.31 0.54 14.87
CA VAL A 108 -5.70 0.39 13.53
C VAL A 108 -5.15 1.76 13.13
N PRO A 109 -3.93 1.89 12.57
CA PRO A 109 -3.40 3.17 12.15
C PRO A 109 -4.36 3.75 11.13
N ASN A 110 -5.17 4.71 11.58
CA ASN A 110 -6.28 5.16 10.79
C ASN A 110 -5.72 5.98 9.64
N CYS A 111 -6.32 5.82 8.46
CA CYS A 111 -5.87 6.50 7.25
C CYS A 111 -5.95 8.05 7.37
N ALA A 112 -6.50 8.58 8.46
CA ALA A 112 -6.62 10.01 8.78
C ALA A 112 -5.29 10.70 9.20
N MET A 113 -4.20 9.97 9.44
CA MET A 113 -2.86 10.54 9.68
C MET A 113 -2.18 11.09 8.40
N LEU A 114 -2.97 11.61 7.44
CA LEU A 114 -2.50 12.15 6.16
C LEU A 114 -2.00 13.59 6.24
N ALA A 115 -2.02 14.24 7.42
CA ALA A 115 -1.57 15.63 7.55
C ALA A 115 -0.04 15.82 7.42
N ASN A 116 0.76 14.77 7.65
CA ASN A 116 2.22 14.85 7.57
C ASN A 116 2.75 14.17 6.31
N TYR A 117 2.59 14.83 5.16
CA TYR A 117 3.26 14.41 3.94
C TYR A 117 4.77 14.65 4.09
N PRO A 118 5.63 13.60 4.05
CA PRO A 118 7.06 13.83 3.91
C PRO A 118 7.32 14.56 2.59
N SER A 119 8.42 15.31 2.53
CA SER A 119 8.84 16.05 1.32
C SER A 119 8.74 15.15 0.08
N ARG A 120 7.97 15.65 -0.90
CA ARG A 120 7.68 14.99 -2.18
C ARG A 120 8.49 15.66 -3.27
N CYS A 121 9.11 14.86 -4.12
CA CYS A 121 9.75 15.34 -5.33
C CYS A 121 8.95 14.78 -6.52
N PRO A 122 8.39 15.63 -7.40
CA PRO A 122 7.77 15.14 -8.63
C PRO A 122 8.88 14.63 -9.55
N VAL A 123 8.71 13.42 -10.07
CA VAL A 123 9.55 12.92 -11.16
C VAL A 123 8.63 12.57 -12.31
N MET A 124 8.74 13.32 -13.41
CA MET A 124 8.16 12.91 -14.68
C MET A 124 8.96 11.69 -15.17
N SER A 125 8.32 10.53 -15.26
CA SER A 125 8.84 9.47 -16.11
C SER A 125 8.79 9.99 -17.54
N LYS A 126 9.94 10.02 -18.22
CA LYS A 126 9.98 10.32 -19.66
C LYS A 126 8.97 9.40 -20.38
N PRO A 127 8.26 9.88 -21.41
CA PRO A 127 7.42 9.01 -22.22
C PRO A 127 8.32 7.91 -22.77
N THR A 128 8.12 6.69 -22.27
CA THR A 128 8.82 5.53 -22.79
C THR A 128 8.20 5.29 -24.16
N GLY A 129 8.94 5.64 -25.21
CA GLY A 129 8.56 5.37 -26.58
C GLY A 129 8.16 3.90 -26.73
N ALA A 130 7.08 3.69 -27.49
CA ALA A 130 6.45 2.43 -27.81
C ALA A 130 7.42 1.23 -27.81
N LEU A 131 7.26 0.33 -26.85
CA LEU A 131 7.53 -1.11 -26.90
C LEU A 131 7.02 -1.72 -25.58
N ALA A 132 5.70 -1.72 -25.42
CA ALA A 132 5.02 -2.55 -24.44
C ALA A 132 4.45 -3.76 -25.19
N LEU A 133 5.32 -4.73 -25.52
CA LEU A 133 4.83 -6.09 -25.79
C LEU A 133 4.47 -6.69 -24.42
N PRO A 134 3.21 -7.11 -24.21
CA PRO A 134 2.84 -7.84 -23.02
C PRO A 134 3.59 -9.18 -22.97
N SER A 135 4.14 -9.54 -21.80
CA SER A 135 4.98 -10.73 -21.63
C SER A 135 4.23 -12.08 -21.69
N TRP A 136 3.02 -12.12 -22.25
CA TRP A 136 2.21 -13.33 -22.38
C TRP A 136 2.19 -13.91 -23.81
N ASP A 137 2.85 -13.26 -24.77
CA ASP A 137 2.99 -13.73 -26.17
C ASP A 137 4.27 -14.58 -26.40
N LEU A 138 4.84 -15.16 -25.35
CA LEU A 138 5.94 -16.14 -25.47
C LEU A 138 5.52 -17.48 -24.88
N SER A 139 4.67 -18.21 -25.60
CA SER A 139 4.47 -19.67 -25.49
C SER A 139 3.88 -20.21 -26.78
#